data_AF-M4YMB0-F1
#
_entry.id   AF-M4YMB0-F1
#
_cell.length_a   1.000
_cell.length_b   1.000
_cell.length_c   1.000
_cell.angle_alpha   90.00
_cell.angle_beta   90.00
_cell.angle_gamma   90.00
#
_symmetry.space_group_name_H-M   'P 1'
#
loop_
_entity.id
_entity.type
_entity.pdbx_description
1 polymer ?
#
loop_
_entity_poly.entity_id
_entity_poly.type
_entity_poly.pdbx_seq_one_letter_code
_entity_poly.pdbx_strand_id
1 'polypeptide(L)'
;MMPRKKLEYYGAKYGIEKPTELRLTQEDCVRICEAVQVKLYNAKDVGGSISTLIDCVMDNPDYAKRVSEEMRSAHPDKELPEDFIAIRIADRAAEDVLRAYAN
;
A
#
# COMPACT_ATOMS: atom_id res chain seq x y z
N MET A 1 9.44 -2.53 5.57
CA MET A 1 8.49 -2.38 6.69
C MET A 1 8.18 -0.93 6.97
N MET A 2 6.94 -0.53 6.71
CA MET A 2 6.44 0.82 6.98
C MET A 2 6.56 1.18 8.48
N PRO A 3 7.04 2.40 8.81
CA PRO A 3 7.05 2.87 10.19
C PRO A 3 5.64 2.95 10.81
N ARG A 4 5.52 2.51 12.07
CA ARG A 4 4.25 2.49 12.83
C ARG A 4 3.46 3.80 12.76
N LYS A 5 4.13 4.94 12.98
CA LYS A 5 3.48 6.26 12.95
C LYS A 5 2.85 6.59 11.59
N LYS A 6 3.48 6.15 10.49
CA LYS A 6 2.91 6.34 9.14
C LYS A 6 1.67 5.47 8.96
N LEU A 7 1.73 4.22 9.39
CA LEU A 7 0.59 3.30 9.33
C LEU A 7 -0.61 3.84 10.11
N GLU A 8 -0.39 4.35 11.32
CA GLU A 8 -1.43 5.00 12.14
C GLU A 8 -1.99 6.27 11.45
N TYR A 9 -1.12 7.10 10.85
CA TYR A 9 -1.54 8.29 10.11
C TYR A 9 -2.46 7.95 8.93
N TYR A 10 -2.09 6.96 8.10
CA TYR A 10 -2.93 6.56 6.96
C TYR A 10 -4.20 5.82 7.42
N GLY A 11 -4.13 5.01 8.47
CA GLY A 11 -5.30 4.34 9.02
C GLY A 11 -6.36 5.34 9.50
N ALA A 12 -5.92 6.38 10.21
CA ALA A 12 -6.82 7.44 10.69
C ALA A 12 -7.57 8.17 9.56
N LYS A 13 -6.96 8.33 8.37
CA LYS A 13 -7.64 8.93 7.21
C LYS A 13 -8.86 8.14 6.74
N TYR A 14 -8.86 6.83 6.99
CA TYR A 14 -9.93 5.92 6.59
C TYR A 14 -10.74 5.39 7.78
N GLY A 15 -10.64 6.05 8.94
CA GLY A 15 -11.41 5.67 10.14
C GLY A 15 -10.94 4.39 10.84
N ILE A 16 -9.69 3.96 10.60
CA ILE A 16 -9.11 2.75 11.19
C ILE A 16 -8.31 3.15 12.43
N GLU A 17 -8.87 2.89 13.62
CA GLU A 17 -8.27 3.35 14.89
C GLU A 17 -6.98 2.59 15.28
N LYS A 18 -6.80 1.35 14.82
CA LYS A 18 -5.65 0.51 15.20
C LYS A 18 -5.15 -0.37 14.04
N PRO A 19 -4.61 0.25 12.97
CA PRO A 19 -4.17 -0.51 11.79
C PRO A 19 -3.05 -1.52 12.11
N THR A 20 -2.26 -1.30 13.16
CA THR A 20 -1.21 -2.25 13.60
C THR A 20 -1.76 -3.55 14.19
N GLU A 21 -3.00 -3.55 14.66
CA GLU A 21 -3.65 -4.70 15.30
C GLU A 21 -4.58 -5.45 14.32
N LEU A 22 -4.76 -4.92 13.11
CA LEU A 22 -5.65 -5.50 12.12
C LEU A 22 -5.17 -6.87 11.66
N ARG A 23 -6.12 -7.81 11.65
CA ARG A 23 -5.95 -9.14 11.10
C ARG A 23 -6.78 -9.29 9.84
N LEU A 24 -6.11 -9.57 8.73
CA LEU A 24 -6.73 -9.78 7.44
C LEU A 24 -7.21 -11.22 7.31
N THR A 25 -8.46 -11.38 6.88
CA THR A 25 -8.98 -12.67 6.42
C THR A 25 -8.51 -12.95 4.99
N GLN A 26 -8.77 -14.17 4.51
CA GLN A 26 -8.49 -14.50 3.11
C GLN A 26 -9.33 -13.64 2.15
N GLU A 27 -10.58 -13.37 2.50
CA GLU A 27 -11.51 -12.56 1.71
C GLU A 27 -11.03 -11.11 1.64
N ASP A 28 -10.54 -10.56 2.76
CA ASP A 28 -9.92 -9.23 2.77
C ASP A 28 -8.72 -9.15 1.83
N CYS A 29 -7.85 -10.15 1.87
CA CYS A 29 -6.66 -10.16 1.03
C CYS A 29 -7.03 -10.20 -0.47
N VAL A 30 -8.02 -11.02 -0.85
CA VAL A 30 -8.52 -11.07 -2.24
C VAL A 30 -9.07 -9.71 -2.65
N ARG A 31 -10.02 -9.17 -1.88
CA ARG A 31 -10.67 -7.89 -2.15
C ARG A 31 -9.66 -6.75 -2.28
N ILE A 32 -8.71 -6.65 -1.36
CA ILE A 32 -7.68 -5.60 -1.39
C ILE A 32 -6.75 -5.78 -2.59
N CYS A 33 -6.26 -7.00 -2.86
CA CYS A 33 -5.33 -7.24 -3.96
C CYS A 33 -5.98 -6.91 -5.32
N GLU A 34 -7.26 -7.26 -5.48
CA GLU A 34 -8.04 -6.90 -6.67
C GLU A 34 -8.22 -5.38 -6.80
N ALA A 35 -8.60 -4.70 -5.71
CA ALA A 35 -8.78 -3.25 -5.70
C ALA A 35 -7.48 -2.47 -5.98
N VAL A 36 -6.35 -2.96 -5.47
CA VAL A 36 -5.01 -2.35 -5.64
C VAL A 36 -4.37 -2.77 -6.98
N GLN A 37 -4.95 -3.76 -7.67
CA GLN A 37 -4.47 -4.31 -8.93
C GLN A 37 -3.05 -4.89 -8.83
N VAL A 38 -2.83 -5.73 -7.82
CA VAL A 38 -1.58 -6.47 -7.61
C VAL A 38 -1.84 -7.97 -7.71
N LYS A 39 -0.76 -8.76 -7.78
CA LYS A 39 -0.88 -10.21 -7.62
C LYS A 39 -1.57 -10.54 -6.30
N LEU A 40 -2.35 -11.62 -6.29
CA LEU A 40 -3.02 -12.08 -5.08
C LEU A 40 -2.00 -12.49 -4.02
N TYR A 41 -2.04 -11.80 -2.89
CA TYR A 41 -1.44 -12.25 -1.64
C TYR A 41 -2.53 -12.90 -0.79
N ASN A 42 -2.23 -14.03 -0.17
CA ASN A 42 -3.17 -14.71 0.72
C ASN A 42 -2.85 -14.40 2.20
N ALA A 43 -3.75 -14.75 3.12
CA ALA A 43 -3.56 -14.45 4.54
C ALA A 43 -2.31 -15.12 5.14
N LYS A 44 -1.86 -16.26 4.59
CA LYS A 44 -0.61 -16.92 5.02
C LYS A 44 0.62 -16.14 4.53
N ASP A 45 0.61 -15.64 3.30
CA ASP A 45 1.72 -14.89 2.71
C ASP A 45 2.02 -13.63 3.53
N VAL A 46 0.98 -12.99 4.06
CA VAL A 46 1.09 -11.74 4.84
C VAL A 46 1.07 -11.95 6.35
N GLY A 47 1.05 -13.20 6.83
CA GLY A 47 0.91 -13.51 8.26
C GLY A 47 -0.35 -12.90 8.89
N GLY A 48 -1.39 -12.70 8.08
CA GLY A 48 -2.63 -12.02 8.44
C GLY A 48 -2.47 -10.55 8.81
N SER A 49 -1.35 -9.88 8.56
CA SER A 49 -1.15 -8.47 8.94
C SER A 49 -1.35 -7.52 7.76
N ILE A 50 -2.09 -6.43 8.00
CA ILE A 50 -2.23 -5.36 7.00
C ILE A 50 -0.91 -4.64 6.72
N SER A 51 -0.03 -4.51 7.72
CA SER A 51 1.29 -3.89 7.54
C SER A 51 2.14 -4.70 6.58
N THR A 52 2.08 -6.03 6.68
CA THR A 52 2.82 -6.94 5.81
C THR A 52 2.24 -6.91 4.40
N LEU A 53 0.91 -6.82 4.25
CA LEU A 53 0.30 -6.64 2.93
C LEU A 53 0.77 -5.34 2.27
N ILE A 54 0.85 -4.23 3.00
CA ILE A 54 1.37 -2.96 2.50
C ILE A 54 2.82 -3.12 2.03
N ASP A 55 3.67 -3.80 2.81
CA ASP A 55 5.05 -4.07 2.39
C ASP A 55 5.09 -4.93 1.11
N CYS A 56 4.26 -5.97 1.01
CA CYS A 56 4.16 -6.80 -0.18
C CYS A 56 3.67 -6.04 -1.43
N VAL A 57 2.77 -5.07 -1.26
CA VAL A 57 2.30 -4.19 -2.35
C VAL A 57 3.41 -3.23 -2.76
N MET A 58 4.09 -2.62 -1.79
CA MET A 58 5.22 -1.71 -2.03
C MET A 58 6.36 -2.41 -2.79
N ASP A 59 6.69 -3.65 -2.43
CA ASP A 59 7.74 -4.45 -3.04
C ASP A 59 7.30 -5.12 -4.36
N ASN A 60 6.05 -4.95 -4.79
CA ASN A 60 5.57 -5.48 -6.05
C ASN A 60 6.12 -4.63 -7.23
N PRO A 61 6.91 -5.21 -8.15
CA PRO A 61 7.55 -4.45 -9.23
C PRO A 61 6.56 -3.76 -10.17
N ASP A 62 5.44 -4.42 -10.49
CA ASP A 62 4.43 -3.89 -11.40
C ASP A 62 3.70 -2.70 -10.77
N TYR A 63 3.40 -2.80 -9.47
CA TYR A 63 2.83 -1.71 -8.69
C TYR A 63 3.78 -0.51 -8.61
N ALA A 64 5.03 -0.75 -8.21
CA ALA A 64 6.05 0.28 -8.10
C ALA A 64 6.29 1.01 -9.43
N LYS A 65 6.34 0.26 -10.53
CA LYS A 65 6.46 0.81 -11.88
C LYS A 65 5.25 1.68 -12.23
N ARG A 66 4.03 1.18 -12.03
CA ARG A 66 2.80 1.92 -12.32
C ARG A 66 2.73 3.24 -11.54
N VAL A 67 2.99 3.21 -10.24
CA VAL A 67 2.97 4.42 -9.39
C VAL A 67 4.07 5.40 -9.82
N SER A 68 5.27 4.92 -10.14
CA SER A 68 6.37 5.75 -10.65
C SER A 68 5.99 6.46 -11.96
N GLU A 69 5.39 5.73 -12.91
CA GLU A 69 4.94 6.28 -14.19
C GLU A 69 3.80 7.29 -14.01
N GLU A 70 2.82 7.01 -13.14
CA GLU A 70 1.73 7.93 -12.79
C GLU A 70 2.29 9.23 -12.19
N MET A 71 3.27 9.13 -11.28
CA MET A 71 3.89 10.29 -10.64
C MET A 71 4.68 11.15 -11.61
N ARG A 72 5.47 10.55 -12.50
CA ARG A 72 6.20 11.28 -13.54
C ARG A 72 5.26 11.94 -14.53
N SER A 73 4.18 11.25 -14.91
CA SER A 73 3.15 11.78 -15.81
C SER A 73 2.40 12.97 -15.21
N ALA A 74 2.21 12.99 -13.88
CA ALA A 74 1.62 14.12 -13.16
C ALA A 74 2.57 15.33 -13.02
N HIS A 75 3.87 15.14 -13.27
CA HIS A 75 4.90 16.17 -13.17
C HIS A 75 5.83 16.15 -14.40
N PRO A 76 5.30 16.36 -15.62
CA PRO A 76 6.05 16.17 -16.87
C PRO A 76 7.25 17.11 -16.99
N ASP A 77 7.19 18.28 -16.35
CA ASP A 77 8.25 19.31 -16.39
C ASP A 77 9.29 19.16 -15.27
N LYS A 78 9.23 18.07 -14.48
CA LYS A 78 10.15 17.86 -13.35
C LYS A 78 10.81 16.50 -13.45
N GLU A 79 12.14 16.52 -13.35
CA GLU A 79 12.88 15.30 -13.05
C GLU A 79 12.68 14.96 -11.57
N LEU A 80 11.89 13.92 -11.32
CA LEU A 80 11.66 13.41 -9.98
C LEU A 80 12.81 12.47 -9.58
N PRO A 81 13.55 12.75 -8.50
CA PRO A 81 14.59 11.85 -8.01
C PRO A 81 14.04 10.47 -7.63
N GLU A 82 14.81 9.40 -7.86
CA GLU A 82 14.40 8.03 -7.53
C GLU A 82 14.07 7.86 -6.04
N ASP A 83 14.87 8.45 -5.15
CA ASP A 83 14.64 8.39 -3.70
C ASP A 83 13.29 9.02 -3.31
N PHE A 84 12.91 10.10 -4.00
CA PHE A 84 11.61 10.73 -3.79
C PHE A 84 10.49 9.79 -4.24
N ILE A 85 10.62 9.16 -5.40
CA ILE A 85 9.62 8.22 -5.92
C ILE A 85 9.48 7.01 -4.99
N ALA A 86 10.59 6.45 -4.51
CA ALA A 86 10.58 5.30 -3.60
C ALA A 86 9.81 5.60 -2.30
N ILE A 87 10.05 6.77 -1.69
CA ILE A 87 9.30 7.21 -0.50
C ILE A 87 7.80 7.30 -0.81
N ARG A 88 7.45 7.81 -1.99
CA ARG A 88 6.06 8.04 -2.39
C ARG A 88 5.34 6.76 -2.78
N ILE A 89 6.03 5.75 -3.31
CA ILE A 89 5.48 4.41 -3.52
C ILE A 89 5.05 3.79 -2.20
N ALA A 90 5.88 3.89 -1.15
CA ALA A 90 5.54 3.38 0.18
C ALA A 90 4.30 4.07 0.75
N ASP A 91 4.26 5.41 0.68
CA ASP A 91 3.12 6.22 1.11
C ASP A 91 1.84 5.84 0.32
N ARG A 92 1.98 5.62 -0.99
CA ARG A 92 0.85 5.27 -1.86
C ARG A 92 0.33 3.86 -1.61
N ALA A 93 1.23 2.89 -1.38
CA ALA A 93 0.85 1.52 -1.03
C ALA A 93 0.00 1.46 0.24
N ALA A 94 0.38 2.20 1.29
CA ALA A 94 -0.44 2.28 2.50
C ALA A 94 -1.80 2.93 2.23
N GLU A 95 -1.82 4.02 1.48
CA GLU A 95 -3.05 4.73 1.13
C GLU A 95 -4.02 3.82 0.35
N ASP A 96 -3.53 3.14 -0.69
CA ASP A 96 -4.34 2.28 -1.55
C ASP A 96 -4.84 1.03 -0.80
N VAL A 97 -4.00 0.38 0.00
CA VAL A 97 -4.38 -0.79 0.81
C VAL A 97 -5.39 -0.43 1.91
N LEU A 98 -5.17 0.64 2.66
CA LEU A 98 -6.06 1.01 3.76
C LEU A 98 -7.39 1.57 3.25
N ARG A 99 -7.36 2.32 2.14
CA ARG A 99 -8.57 2.72 1.43
C ARG A 99 -9.34 1.51 0.96
N ALA A 100 -8.67 0.54 0.32
CA ALA A 100 -9.32 -0.68 -0.13
C ALA A 100 -9.90 -1.44 1.05
N TYR A 101 -9.18 -1.60 2.16
CA TYR A 101 -9.68 -2.28 3.35
C TYR A 101 -10.97 -1.65 3.91
N ALA A 102 -11.04 -0.32 3.96
CA ALA A 102 -12.16 0.43 4.51
C ALA A 102 -13.44 0.48 3.63
N ASN A 103 -13.36 0.08 2.35
CA ASN A 103 -14.50 0.05 1.42
C ASN A 103 -15.01 -1.38 1.19
#